data_AF-A0A1X7FMR0-F1
#
_entry.id   AF-A0A1X7FMR0-F1
#
_cell.length_a   1.000
_cell.length_b   1.000
_cell.length_c   1.000
_cell.angle_alpha   90.00
_cell.angle_beta   90.00
_cell.angle_gamma   90.00
#
_symmetry.space_group_name_H-M   'P 1'
#
loop_
_entity.id
_entity.type
_entity.pdbx_description
1 polymer ?
#
loop_
_entity_poly.entity_id
_entity_poly.type
_entity_poly.pdbx_seq_one_letter_code
_entity_poly.pdbx_strand_id
1 'polypeptide(L)'
;MNGWFYFLLHDLQQWLTDKGLPTAEARALVLGNMQDCVTCAQHQPASTLKALGQAIATPGTFTADGLAVLMHQPASASWGAACEVVLDALLTRSGLPGR
;
A
#
# COMPACT_ATOMS: atom_id res chain seq x y z
N MET A 1 -4.42 -11.11 -1.67
CA MET A 1 -3.71 -9.80 -1.61
C MET A 1 -4.27 -8.85 -0.54
N ASN A 2 -5.59 -8.79 -0.27
CA ASN A 2 -6.11 -7.82 0.72
C ASN A 2 -5.45 -7.90 2.10
N GLY A 3 -5.09 -9.12 2.53
CA GLY A 3 -4.49 -9.38 3.84
C GLY A 3 -3.16 -8.65 4.04
N TRP A 4 -2.42 -8.38 2.97
CA TRP A 4 -1.12 -7.73 3.02
C TRP A 4 -1.22 -6.24 3.38
N PHE A 5 -2.34 -5.60 3.05
CA PHE A 5 -2.57 -4.21 3.44
C PHE A 5 -2.63 -4.04 4.96
N TYR A 6 -3.11 -5.04 5.71
CA TYR A 6 -3.11 -4.95 7.17
C TYR A 6 -1.71 -4.86 7.77
N PHE A 7 -0.72 -5.51 7.16
CA PHE A 7 0.67 -5.47 7.63
C PHE A 7 1.33 -4.14 7.26
N LEU A 8 1.08 -3.61 6.05
CA LEU A 8 1.50 -2.24 5.71
C LEU A 8 0.92 -1.21 6.69
N LEU A 9 -0.39 -1.29 6.96
CA LEU A 9 -1.06 -0.38 7.89
C LEU A 9 -0.56 -0.56 9.33
N HIS A 10 -0.20 -1.78 9.73
CA HIS A 10 0.42 -2.06 11.01
C HIS A 10 1.78 -1.36 11.14
N ASP A 11 2.66 -1.47 10.14
CA ASP A 11 3.99 -0.85 10.16
C ASP A 11 3.89 0.69 10.23
N LEU A 12 2.95 1.28 9.48
CA LEU A 12 2.68 2.73 9.54
C LEU A 12 2.11 3.16 10.90
N GLN A 13 1.19 2.38 11.47
CA GLN A 13 0.64 2.64 12.79
C GLN A 13 1.74 2.56 13.85
N GLN A 14 2.59 1.54 13.79
CA GLN A 14 3.69 1.33 14.73
C GLN A 14 4.68 2.50 14.65
N TRP A 15 5.06 2.93 13.45
CA TRP A 15 5.92 4.09 13.28
C TRP A 15 5.36 5.35 13.96
N LEU A 16 4.06 5.62 13.81
CA LEU A 16 3.39 6.76 14.47
C LEU A 16 3.38 6.62 15.99
N THR A 17 3.10 5.42 16.49
CA THR A 17 3.14 5.13 17.93
C THR A 17 4.54 5.29 18.50
N ASP A 18 5.58 4.89 17.78
CA ASP A 18 6.98 5.10 18.16
C ASP A 18 7.37 6.58 18.19
N LYS A 19 6.64 7.45 17.46
CA LYS A 19 6.77 8.92 17.54
C LYS A 19 5.93 9.55 18.65
N GLY A 20 5.25 8.75 19.46
CA GLY A 20 4.50 9.19 20.64
C GLY A 20 2.99 9.38 20.41
N LEU A 21 2.47 9.04 19.22
CA LEU A 21 1.02 9.13 18.99
C LEU A 21 0.30 7.97 19.70
N PRO A 22 -0.80 8.22 20.44
CA PRO A 22 -1.57 7.15 21.07
C PRO A 22 -2.01 6.10 20.05
N THR A 23 -1.93 4.82 20.40
CA THR A 23 -2.19 3.71 19.47
C THR A 23 -3.55 3.83 18.78
N ALA A 24 -4.59 4.26 19.49
CA ALA A 24 -5.92 4.43 18.93
C ALA A 24 -5.97 5.57 17.88
N GLU A 25 -5.28 6.67 18.13
CA GLU A 25 -5.20 7.81 17.21
C GLU A 25 -4.34 7.48 16.00
N ALA A 26 -3.19 6.81 16.20
CA ALA A 26 -2.35 6.30 15.12
C ALA A 26 -3.13 5.37 14.20
N ARG A 27 -3.92 4.46 14.78
CA ARG A 27 -4.79 3.54 14.05
C ARG A 27 -5.84 4.30 13.24
N ALA A 28 -6.54 5.24 13.88
CA ALA A 28 -7.56 6.04 13.20
C ALA A 28 -6.97 6.81 12.01
N LEU A 29 -5.79 7.41 12.20
CA LEU A 29 -5.10 8.18 11.16
C LEU A 29 -4.73 7.32 9.95
N VAL A 30 -4.08 6.17 10.14
CA VAL A 30 -3.68 5.32 8.99
C VAL A 30 -4.87 4.73 8.25
N LEU A 31 -5.94 4.36 8.97
CA LEU A 31 -7.17 3.85 8.36
C LEU A 31 -7.91 4.95 7.59
N GLY A 32 -8.00 6.15 8.15
CA GLY A 32 -8.58 7.32 7.48
C GLY A 32 -7.84 7.66 6.20
N ASN A 33 -6.51 7.75 6.24
CA ASN A 33 -5.68 8.03 5.07
C ASN A 33 -5.90 6.99 3.95
N MET A 34 -5.96 5.70 4.29
CA MET A 34 -6.24 4.64 3.32
C MET A 34 -7.64 4.78 2.71
N GLN A 35 -8.64 5.09 3.55
CA GLN A 35 -10.01 5.32 3.09
C GLN A 35 -10.08 6.52 2.13
N ASP A 36 -9.38 7.62 2.43
CA ASP A 36 -9.33 8.80 1.58
C ASP A 36 -8.70 8.50 0.22
N CYS A 37 -7.61 7.71 0.18
CA CYS A 37 -7.02 7.25 -1.09
C CYS A 37 -8.01 6.44 -1.93
N VAL A 38 -8.73 5.49 -1.31
CA VAL A 38 -9.73 4.65 -1.99
C VAL A 38 -10.90 5.49 -2.50
N THR A 39 -11.44 6.38 -1.67
CA THR A 39 -12.54 7.28 -2.03
C THR A 39 -12.13 8.21 -3.17
N CYS A 40 -10.91 8.78 -3.13
CA CYS A 40 -10.40 9.63 -4.20
C CYS A 40 -10.31 8.88 -5.53
N ALA A 41 -9.80 7.64 -5.53
CA ALA A 41 -9.71 6.81 -6.72
C ALA A 41 -11.09 6.42 -7.28
N GLN A 42 -12.07 6.16 -6.42
CA GLN A 42 -13.44 5.87 -6.83
C GLN A 42 -14.12 7.06 -7.50
N HIS A 43 -13.87 8.28 -7.04
CA HIS A 43 -14.43 9.49 -7.64
C HIS A 43 -13.76 9.89 -8.97
N GLN A 44 -12.58 9.35 -9.27
CA GLN A 44 -11.82 9.68 -10.48
C GLN A 44 -11.42 8.41 -11.26
N PRO A 45 -12.38 7.60 -11.73
CA PRO A 45 -12.11 6.27 -12.29
C PRO A 45 -11.32 6.30 -13.61
N ALA A 46 -11.31 7.44 -14.31
CA ALA A 46 -10.49 7.63 -15.51
C ALA A 46 -9.00 7.87 -15.20
N SER A 47 -8.68 8.26 -13.97
CA SER A 47 -7.30 8.52 -13.53
C SER A 47 -6.66 7.24 -12.99
N THR A 48 -5.42 6.98 -13.38
CA THR A 48 -4.67 5.88 -12.77
C THR A 48 -4.30 6.20 -11.33
N LEU A 49 -4.14 5.18 -10.48
CA LEU A 49 -3.69 5.37 -9.09
C LEU A 49 -2.35 6.13 -9.01
N LYS A 50 -1.44 5.86 -9.96
CA LYS A 50 -0.16 6.57 -10.08
C LYS A 50 -0.36 8.05 -10.36
N ALA A 51 -1.24 8.39 -11.30
CA ALA A 51 -1.55 9.79 -11.63
C ALA A 51 -2.18 10.52 -10.44
N LEU A 52 -3.10 9.87 -9.71
CA LEU A 52 -3.71 10.43 -8.51
C LEU A 52 -2.66 10.73 -7.42
N GLY A 53 -1.73 9.79 -7.17
CA GLY A 53 -0.64 10.02 -6.23
C GLY A 53 0.31 11.14 -6.66
N GLN A 54 0.65 11.21 -7.95
CA GLN A 54 1.52 12.26 -8.51
C GLN A 54 0.88 13.65 -8.47
N ALA A 55 -0.44 13.75 -8.60
CA ALA A 55 -1.16 15.02 -8.47
C ALA A 55 -1.09 15.60 -7.04
N ILE A 56 -0.86 14.75 -6.03
CA ILE A 56 -0.68 15.16 -4.62
C ILE A 56 0.82 15.42 -4.32
N ALA A 57 1.71 14.59 -4.88
CA ALA A 57 3.16 14.68 -4.70
C ALA A 57 3.80 15.75 -5.59
N THR A 58 3.33 16.99 -5.50
CA THR A 58 3.86 18.11 -6.29
C THR A 58 5.24 18.56 -5.78
N PRO A 59 6.12 19.10 -6.65
CA PRO A 59 7.48 19.49 -6.26
C PRO A 59 7.51 20.44 -5.05
N GLY A 60 8.40 20.15 -4.08
CA GLY A 60 8.55 20.95 -2.86
C GLY A 60 7.56 20.61 -1.74
N THR A 61 6.70 19.59 -1.92
CA THR A 61 5.84 19.08 -0.84
C THR A 61 6.49 17.93 -0.09
N PHE A 62 6.13 17.75 1.19
CA PHE A 62 6.56 16.60 1.98
C PHE A 62 6.12 15.26 1.36
N THR A 63 4.99 15.24 0.66
CA THR A 63 4.54 14.07 -0.09
C THR A 63 5.52 13.71 -1.21
N ALA A 64 6.06 14.70 -1.92
CA ALA A 64 7.07 14.45 -2.94
C ALA A 64 8.38 13.90 -2.36
N ASP A 65 8.84 14.47 -1.24
CA ASP A 65 10.05 14.00 -0.55
C ASP A 65 9.90 12.55 -0.07
N GLY A 66 8.77 12.24 0.57
CA GLY A 66 8.46 10.87 1.02
C GLY A 66 8.34 9.89 -0.15
N LEU A 67 7.66 10.28 -1.24
CA LEU A 67 7.53 9.45 -2.43
C LEU A 67 8.89 9.17 -3.07
N ALA A 68 9.79 10.15 -3.12
CA ALA A 68 11.15 9.95 -3.63
C ALA A 68 11.87 8.84 -2.85
N VAL A 69 11.82 8.85 -1.52
CA VAL A 69 12.42 7.78 -0.69
C VAL A 69 11.76 6.43 -0.96
N LEU A 70 10.43 6.36 -1.06
CA LEU A 70 9.71 5.11 -1.34
C LEU A 70 10.05 4.52 -2.71
N MET A 71 10.27 5.35 -3.73
CA MET A 71 10.60 4.89 -5.09
C MET A 71 12.04 4.39 -5.24
N HIS A 72 12.95 4.80 -4.36
CA HIS A 72 14.33 4.29 -4.35
C HIS A 72 14.47 2.97 -3.60
N GLN A 73 13.42 2.52 -2.91
CA GLN A 73 13.43 1.23 -2.23
C GLN A 73 12.91 0.13 -3.16
N PRO A 74 13.37 -1.12 -3.00
CA PRO A 74 12.84 -2.28 -3.72
C PRO A 74 11.41 -2.66 -3.29
N ALA A 75 10.66 -1.77 -2.62
CA ALA A 75 9.33 -2.04 -2.09
C ALA A 75 8.36 -2.51 -3.18
N SER A 76 8.41 -1.95 -4.40
CA SER A 76 7.63 -2.44 -5.55
C SER A 76 8.02 -3.86 -5.96
N ALA A 77 9.30 -4.22 -5.84
CA ALA A 77 9.81 -5.57 -6.08
C ALA A 77 9.34 -6.56 -5.00
N SER A 78 9.13 -6.12 -3.75
CA SER A 78 8.61 -6.97 -2.68
C SER A 78 7.18 -7.45 -2.94
N TRP A 79 6.30 -6.57 -3.44
CA TRP A 79 4.92 -6.93 -3.78
C TRP A 79 4.86 -7.83 -5.02
N GLY A 80 5.66 -7.52 -6.05
CA GLY A 80 5.79 -8.37 -7.23
C GLY A 80 6.23 -9.79 -6.85
N ALA A 81 7.29 -9.92 -6.06
CA ALA A 81 7.79 -11.22 -5.60
C ALA A 81 6.75 -12.00 -4.79
N ALA A 82 6.02 -11.34 -3.87
CA ALA A 82 4.95 -12.00 -3.12
C ALA A 82 3.81 -12.48 -4.02
N CYS A 83 3.47 -11.71 -5.07
CA CYS A 83 2.50 -12.12 -6.09
C CYS A 83 2.98 -13.34 -6.86
N GLU A 84 4.24 -13.38 -7.30
CA GLU A 84 4.81 -14.54 -8.01
C GLU A 84 4.76 -15.81 -7.15
N VAL A 85 5.09 -15.73 -5.85
CA VAL A 85 4.98 -16.87 -4.93
C VAL A 85 3.54 -17.39 -4.83
N VAL A 86 2.55 -16.49 -4.74
CA VAL A 86 1.14 -16.89 -4.71
C VAL A 86 0.70 -17.47 -6.05
N LEU A 87 1.13 -16.88 -7.17
CA LEU A 87 0.80 -17.36 -8.51
C LEU A 87 1.36 -18.77 -8.74
N ASP A 88 2.64 -19.00 -8.43
CA ASP A 88 3.28 -20.31 -8.53
C ASP A 88 2.55 -21.35 -7.65
N ALA A 89 2.22 -20.99 -6.41
CA ALA A 89 1.43 -21.84 -5.53
C ALA A 89 0.03 -22.15 -6.09
N LEU A 90 -0.62 -21.19 -6.74
CA LEU A 90 -1.92 -21.40 -7.38
C LEU A 90 -1.78 -22.35 -8.58
N LEU A 91 -0.79 -22.16 -9.44
CA LEU A 91 -0.58 -23.01 -10.62
C LEU A 91 -0.23 -24.45 -10.22
N THR A 92 0.64 -24.62 -9.22
CA THR A 92 1.06 -25.94 -8.72
C THR A 92 -0.04 -26.67 -7.94
N ARG A 93 -0.85 -25.97 -7.14
CA ARG A 93 -1.94 -26.59 -6.35
C ARG A 93 -3.26 -26.75 -7.11
N SER A 94 -3.50 -25.92 -8.13
CA SER A 94 -4.67 -26.05 -9.01
C SER A 94 -4.47 -27.12 -10.08
N GLY A 95 -3.23 -27.54 -10.33
CA GLY A 95 -2.90 -28.78 -11.02
C GLY A 95 -3.19 -30.01 -10.16
N LEU A 96 -4.45 -30.24 -9.82
CA LEU A 96 -4.89 -31.54 -9.32
C LEU A 96 -5.03 -32.51 -10.52
N PRO A 97 -4.29 -33.63 -10.55
CA PRO A 97 -4.58 -34.73 -11.45
C PRO A 97 -5.89 -35.40 -11.00
N GLY A 98 -6.79 -35.61 -11.97
CA GLY A 98 -8.00 -36.45 -11.93
C GLY A 98 -8.65 -36.77 -10.57
N ARG A 99 -9.85 -36.22 -10.37
CA ARG A 99 -10.95 -36.92 -9.69
C ARG A 99 -12.20 -36.84 -10.55
#